data_AF-A0A9D5LEN9-F1
#
_entry.id   AF-A0A9D5LEN9-F1
#
_cell.length_a   1.000
_cell.length_b   1.000
_cell.length_c   1.000
_cell.angle_alpha   90.00
_cell.angle_beta   90.00
_cell.angle_gamma   90.00
#
_symmetry.space_group_name_H-M   'P 1'
#
loop_
_entity.id
_entity.type
_entity.pdbx_description
1 polymer ?
#
loop_
_entity_poly.entity_id
_entity_poly.type
_entity_poly.pdbx_seq_one_letter_code
_entity_poly.pdbx_strand_id
1 'polypeptide(L)'
;MSNNTKALPHDKPEWKGYTLDELRYMRAYTMARLEINKEHLQHNVVSMKDYSPVSKSGMLGKLLGTLSYIDIALLTYRIGSRAFKTVRFFRKKR
;
A
#
# COMPACT_ATOMS: atom_id res chain seq x y z
N MET A 1 1.18 -21.44 17.35
CA MET A 1 1.26 -20.06 16.81
C MET A 1 0.35 -19.20 17.66
N SER A 2 0.87 -18.30 18.49
CA SER A 2 0.01 -17.42 19.31
C SER A 2 -0.51 -16.28 18.44
N ASN A 3 -1.82 -16.21 18.22
CA ASN A 3 -2.45 -15.07 17.56
C ASN A 3 -2.35 -13.87 18.50
N ASN A 4 -1.44 -12.94 18.21
CA ASN A 4 -1.30 -11.67 18.95
C ASN A 4 -2.41 -10.70 18.50
N THR A 5 -3.65 -11.05 18.80
CA THR A 5 -4.80 -10.16 18.61
C THR A 5 -4.73 -9.07 19.67
N LYS A 6 -4.63 -7.81 19.24
CA LYS A 6 -4.72 -6.67 20.17
C LYS A 6 -6.04 -6.79 20.92
N ALA A 7 -5.99 -6.88 22.25
CA ALA A 7 -7.18 -6.86 23.08
C ALA A 7 -7.85 -5.50 22.91
N LEU A 8 -8.98 -5.46 22.19
CA LEU A 8 -9.71 -4.23 21.99
C LEU A 8 -10.58 -3.98 23.22
N PRO A 9 -10.76 -2.72 23.64
CA PRO A 9 -11.50 -2.48 24.86
C PRO A 9 -12.98 -2.94 24.73
N HIS A 10 -13.52 -3.11 23.52
CA HIS A 10 -14.91 -3.55 23.27
C HIS A 10 -15.11 -5.05 23.41
N ASP A 11 -14.03 -5.80 23.51
CA ASP A 11 -14.10 -7.24 23.72
C ASP A 11 -14.42 -7.56 25.19
N LYS A 12 -14.44 -6.55 26.08
CA LYS A 12 -14.74 -6.70 27.50
C LYS A 12 -16.26 -6.61 27.75
N PRO A 13 -16.83 -7.48 28.59
CA PRO A 13 -18.27 -7.47 28.91
C PRO A 13 -18.72 -6.19 29.65
N GLU A 14 -17.78 -5.43 30.22
CA GLU A 14 -18.04 -4.18 30.96
C GLU A 14 -18.03 -2.92 30.07
N TRP A 15 -17.85 -3.05 28.76
CA TRP A 15 -17.80 -1.91 27.86
C TRP A 15 -19.16 -1.19 27.78
N LYS A 16 -19.16 0.11 28.09
CA LYS A 16 -20.36 0.97 28.08
C LYS A 16 -20.50 1.84 26.82
N GLY A 17 -19.57 1.75 25.87
CA GLY A 17 -19.47 2.64 24.72
C GLY A 17 -18.28 3.59 24.81
N TYR A 18 -17.98 4.25 23.70
CA TYR A 18 -17.04 5.37 23.68
C TYR A 18 -17.74 6.67 24.04
N THR A 19 -17.06 7.52 24.78
CA THR A 19 -17.48 8.92 24.96
C THR A 19 -17.14 9.74 23.71
N LEU A 20 -17.81 10.89 23.54
CA LEU A 20 -17.58 11.76 22.40
C LEU A 20 -16.12 12.24 22.31
N ASP A 21 -15.49 12.50 23.46
CA ASP A 21 -14.11 12.97 23.51
C ASP A 21 -13.11 11.86 23.18
N GLU A 22 -13.37 10.61 23.58
CA GLU A 22 -12.58 9.46 23.15
C GLU A 22 -12.64 9.26 21.63
N LEU A 23 -13.83 9.39 21.03
CA LEU A 23 -13.98 9.30 19.57
C LEU A 23 -13.21 10.42 18.86
N ARG A 24 -13.29 11.65 19.37
CA ARG A 24 -12.53 12.79 18.84
C ARG A 24 -11.04 12.58 18.95
N TYR A 25 -10.58 12.08 20.11
CA TYR A 25 -9.18 11.76 20.33
C TYR A 25 -8.68 10.68 19.35
N MET A 26 -9.40 9.56 19.22
CA MET A 26 -9.03 8.50 18.29
C MET A 26 -8.98 8.99 16.85
N ARG A 27 -9.91 9.85 16.45
CA ARG A 27 -9.92 10.46 15.11
C ARG A 27 -8.69 11.35 14.90
N ALA A 28 -8.40 12.25 15.83
CA ALA A 28 -7.24 13.15 15.77
C ALA A 28 -5.93 12.35 15.72
N TYR A 29 -5.78 11.36 16.61
CA TYR A 29 -4.64 10.46 16.63
C TYR A 29 -4.46 9.70 15.31
N THR A 30 -5.54 9.15 14.76
CA THR A 30 -5.50 8.40 13.49
C THR A 30 -5.12 9.33 12.33
N MET A 31 -5.65 10.55 12.31
CA MET A 31 -5.33 11.54 11.29
C MET A 31 -3.85 11.93 11.33
N ALA A 32 -3.32 12.24 12.52
CA ALA A 32 -1.89 12.54 12.70
C ALA A 32 -1.00 11.37 12.25
N ARG A 33 -1.39 10.13 12.60
CA ARG A 33 -0.67 8.94 12.15
C ARG A 33 -0.70 8.76 10.63
N LEU A 34 -1.84 9.03 9.99
CA LEU A 34 -1.97 8.96 8.53
C LEU A 34 -1.11 10.02 7.85
N GLU A 35 -1.04 11.22 8.40
CA GLU A 35 -0.21 12.31 7.88
C GLU A 35 1.28 11.94 7.91
N ILE A 36 1.78 11.43 9.03
CA ILE A 36 3.16 10.93 9.16
C ILE A 36 3.44 9.82 8.13
N ASN A 37 2.54 8.85 7.98
CA ASN A 37 2.73 7.77 6.99
C ASN A 37 2.67 8.27 5.55
N LYS A 38 1.81 9.26 5.27
CA LYS A 38 1.73 9.91 3.97
C LYS A 38 3.04 10.63 3.64
N GLU A 39 3.63 11.36 4.59
CA GLU A 39 4.94 11.99 4.41
C GLU A 39 6.01 10.95 4.11
N HIS A 40 6.09 9.88 4.90
CA HIS A 40 7.03 8.78 4.63
C HIS A 40 6.83 8.17 3.24
N LEU A 41 5.58 7.95 2.80
CA LEU A 41 5.30 7.44 1.46
C LEU A 41 5.72 8.45 0.38
N GLN A 42 5.45 9.73 0.56
CA GLN A 42 5.87 10.77 -0.38
C GLN A 42 7.40 10.82 -0.49
N HIS A 43 8.13 10.76 0.63
CA HIS A 43 9.59 10.68 0.65
C HIS A 43 10.12 9.40 -0.04
N ASN A 44 9.48 8.25 0.19
CA ASN A 44 9.85 7.00 -0.47
C ASN A 44 9.57 7.04 -1.98
N VAL A 45 8.46 7.64 -2.41
CA VAL A 45 8.13 7.77 -3.83
C VAL A 45 9.05 8.76 -4.54
N VAL A 46 9.38 9.89 -3.91
CA VAL A 46 10.34 10.87 -4.46
C VAL A 46 11.73 10.23 -4.57
N SER A 47 12.21 9.55 -3.53
CA SER A 47 13.49 8.84 -3.59
C SER A 47 13.50 7.68 -4.60
N MET A 48 12.36 7.02 -4.83
CA MET A 48 12.20 6.04 -5.92
C MET A 48 12.18 6.67 -7.31
N LYS A 49 11.76 7.93 -7.47
CA LYS A 49 11.80 8.63 -8.76
C LYS A 49 13.24 8.98 -9.16
N ASP A 50 14.09 9.30 -8.19
CA ASP A 50 15.50 9.57 -8.40
C ASP A 50 16.32 8.27 -8.64
N TYR A 51 15.85 7.14 -8.12
CA TYR A 51 16.35 5.81 -8.50
C TYR A 51 15.68 5.31 -9.78
N SER A 52 16.36 5.50 -10.91
CA SER A 52 16.02 4.96 -12.24
C SER A 52 15.17 3.67 -12.21
N PRO A 53 14.05 3.60 -12.98
CA PRO A 53 13.07 2.50 -12.93
C PRO A 53 13.61 1.13 -13.38
N VAL A 54 14.91 1.02 -13.68
CA VAL A 54 15.57 -0.18 -14.21
C VAL A 54 16.72 -0.66 -13.29
N SER A 55 16.79 -0.24 -12.02
CA SER A 55 17.76 -0.85 -11.10
C SER A 55 17.20 -2.17 -10.55
N LYS A 56 17.85 -3.28 -10.91
CA LYS A 56 17.56 -4.65 -10.41
C LYS A 56 17.69 -4.82 -8.87
N SER A 57 18.01 -3.75 -8.14
CA SER A 57 18.34 -3.74 -6.71
C SER A 57 17.20 -3.22 -5.81
N GLY A 58 16.17 -2.57 -6.40
CA GLY A 58 15.04 -2.04 -5.64
C GLY A 58 14.15 -3.10 -4.99
N MET A 59 13.22 -2.68 -4.12
CA MET A 59 12.27 -3.57 -3.44
C MET A 59 11.44 -4.42 -4.42
N LEU A 60 11.09 -3.86 -5.59
CA LEU A 60 10.48 -4.62 -6.68
C LEU A 60 11.40 -5.69 -7.27
N GLY A 61 12.70 -5.45 -7.38
CA GLY A 61 13.68 -6.47 -7.78
C GLY A 61 13.75 -7.63 -6.79
N LYS A 62 13.65 -7.34 -5.48
CA LYS A 62 13.59 -8.36 -4.42
C LYS A 62 12.27 -9.15 -4.46
N LEU A 63 11.13 -8.47 -4.61
CA LEU A 63 9.82 -9.11 -4.73
C LEU A 63 9.68 -9.94 -6.01
N LEU A 64 10.15 -9.42 -7.15
CA LEU A 64 10.16 -10.15 -8.42
C LEU A 64 11.17 -11.30 -8.38
N GLY A 65 12.31 -11.17 -7.68
CA GLY A 65 13.25 -12.26 -7.47
C GLY A 65 12.70 -13.42 -6.63
N THR A 66 11.72 -13.16 -5.76
CA THR A 66 11.00 -14.22 -5.01
C THR A 66 9.87 -14.89 -5.78
N LEU A 67 9.42 -14.30 -6.90
CA LEU A 67 8.37 -14.88 -7.73
C LEU A 67 8.98 -15.84 -8.77
N SER A 68 8.28 -16.93 -9.08
CA SER A 68 8.69 -17.83 -10.15
C SER A 68 8.68 -17.08 -11.50
N TYR A 69 9.59 -17.41 -12.42
CA TYR A 69 9.63 -16.82 -13.77
C TYR A 69 8.28 -16.88 -14.49
N ILE A 70 7.50 -17.94 -14.23
CA ILE A 70 6.15 -18.15 -14.79
C ILE A 70 5.16 -17.12 -14.23
N ASP A 71 5.23 -16.82 -12.93
CA ASP A 71 4.36 -15.84 -12.28
C ASP A 71 4.68 -14.43 -12.77
N ILE A 72 5.97 -14.13 -12.96
CA ILE A 72 6.41 -12.86 -13.55
C ILE A 72 5.87 -12.73 -14.98
N ALA A 73 5.94 -13.79 -15.79
CA ALA A 73 5.44 -13.77 -17.17
C ALA A 73 3.91 -13.55 -17.23
N LEU A 74 3.15 -14.23 -16.36
CA LEU A 74 1.69 -14.06 -16.29
C LEU A 74 1.29 -12.68 -15.78
N LEU A 75 1.98 -12.17 -14.76
CA LEU A 75 1.74 -10.86 -14.18
C LEU A 75 2.05 -9.75 -15.20
N THR A 76 3.20 -9.82 -15.86
CA THR A 76 3.62 -8.87 -16.90
C THR A 76 2.68 -8.94 -18.10
N TYR A 77 2.24 -10.12 -18.53
CA TYR A 77 1.25 -10.26 -19.61
C TYR A 77 -0.11 -9.64 -19.25
N ARG A 78 -0.62 -9.88 -18.03
CA ARG A 78 -1.92 -9.35 -17.59
C ARG A 78 -1.89 -7.84 -17.40
N ILE A 79 -0.83 -7.29 -16.81
CA ILE A 79 -0.68 -5.84 -16.63
C ILE A 79 -0.40 -5.17 -17.98
N GLY A 80 0.53 -5.72 -18.76
CA GLY A 80 0.93 -5.21 -20.07
C GLY A 80 -0.21 -5.21 -21.08
N SER A 81 -1.01 -6.29 -21.15
CA SER A 81 -2.17 -6.35 -22.06
C SER A 81 -3.25 -5.32 -21.73
N ARG A 82 -3.46 -5.00 -20.45
CA ARG A 82 -4.39 -3.93 -20.02
C ARG A 82 -3.81 -2.55 -20.31
N ALA A 83 -2.56 -2.30 -19.95
CA ALA A 83 -1.89 -1.03 -20.21
C ALA A 83 -1.82 -0.73 -21.72
N PHE A 84 -1.52 -1.73 -22.55
CA PHE A 84 -1.46 -1.60 -24.01
C PHE A 84 -2.83 -1.25 -24.60
N LYS A 85 -3.92 -1.87 -24.12
CA LYS A 85 -5.28 -1.52 -24.55
C LYS A 85 -5.63 -0.07 -24.22
N THR A 86 -5.31 0.37 -23.00
CA THR A 86 -5.53 1.75 -22.55
C THR A 86 -4.70 2.75 -23.37
N VAL A 87 -3.40 2.51 -23.53
CA VAL A 87 -2.51 3.38 -24.32
C VAL A 87 -2.91 3.41 -25.79
N ARG A 88 -3.31 2.27 -26.38
CA ARG A 88 -3.82 2.22 -27.76
C ARG A 88 -5.10 3.03 -27.93
N PHE A 89 -6.00 3.00 -26.95
CA PHE A 89 -7.22 3.80 -26.96
C PHE A 89 -6.91 5.30 -26.92
N PHE A 90 -5.99 5.72 -26.03
CA PHE A 90 -5.56 7.12 -25.96
C PHE A 90 -4.78 7.58 -27.20
N ARG A 91 -3.95 6.73 -27.81
CA ARG A 91 -3.23 7.03 -29.06
C ARG A 91 -4.11 7.09 -30.30
N LYS A 92 -5.29 6.45 -30.29
CA LYS A 92 -6.26 6.51 -31.41
C LYS A 92 -7.15 7.77 -31.35
N LYS A 93 -7.17 8.46 -30.21
CA LYS A 93 -8.00 9.67 -29.97
C LYS A 93 -7.23 10.98 -30.15
N ARG A 94 -5.89 10.92 -30.23
CA ARG A 94 -5.05 11.98 -30.82
C ARG A 94 -4.90 11.72 -32.31
#